data_AF-A0AAV2IF16-F1
#
_entry.id   AF-A0AAV2IF16-F1
#
_cell.length_a   1.000
_cell.length_b   1.000
_cell.length_c   1.000
_cell.angle_alpha   90.00
_cell.angle_beta   90.00
_cell.angle_gamma   90.00
#
_symmetry.space_group_name_H-M   'P 1'
#
loop_
_entity.id
_entity.type
_entity.pdbx_description
1 polymer ?
#
loop_
_entity_poly.entity_id
_entity_poly.type
_entity_poly.pdbx_seq_one_letter_code
_entity_poly.pdbx_strand_id
1 'polypeptide(L)' 'QNIHFGIKPYACTLCDKRFAARSNLFQHRLLHMKPFCCYICNKRFDRDEQLQRHLKLHPTANVLSCR' A
#
# COMPACT_ATOMS: atom_id res chain seq x y z
N GLN A 1 -25.69 21.23 -9.88
CA GLN A 1 -25.50 19.87 -10.40
C GLN A 1 -24.02 19.67 -10.62
N ASN A 2 -23.27 19.25 -9.60
CA ASN A 2 -21.82 19.14 -9.69
C ASN A 2 -21.49 17.82 -10.38
N ILE A 3 -21.11 17.93 -11.65
CA ILE A 3 -20.64 16.81 -12.45
C ILE A 3 -19.37 16.30 -11.76
N HIS A 4 -19.50 15.21 -11.01
CA HIS A 4 -18.37 14.52 -10.41
C HIS A 4 -17.64 13.78 -11.52
N PHE A 5 -17.00 14.51 -12.45
CA PHE A 5 -15.96 13.94 -13.30
C PHE A 5 -15.01 13.25 -12.32
N GLY A 6 -14.78 11.94 -12.46
CA GLY A 6 -13.94 11.15 -11.56
C GLY A 6 -12.45 11.55 -11.59
N ILE A 7 -12.15 12.81 -11.83
CA ILE A 7 -10.84 13.44 -11.83
C ILE A 7 -10.29 13.29 -10.42
N LYS A 8 -9.25 12.48 -10.33
CA LYS A 8 -8.44 12.32 -9.14
C LYS A 8 -7.21 13.21 -9.35
N PRO A 9 -7.24 14.48 -8.89
CA PRO A 9 -6.19 15.45 -9.21
C PRO A 9 -4.85 15.08 -8.57
N TYR A 10 -4.87 14.29 -7.50
CA TYR A 10 -3.67 13.91 -6.75
C TYR A 10 -3.08 12.61 -7.29
N ALA A 11 -2.06 12.68 -8.15
CA ALA A 11 -1.33 11.52 -8.64
C ALA A 11 -0.19 11.12 -7.67
N CYS A 12 0.05 9.82 -7.54
CA CYS A 12 1.28 9.32 -6.92
C CYS A 12 2.43 9.46 -7.91
N THR A 13 3.61 9.85 -7.42
CA THR A 13 4.82 9.97 -8.24
C THR A 13 5.62 8.66 -8.30
N LEU A 14 5.25 7.68 -7.48
CA LEU A 14 5.91 6.38 -7.37
C LEU A 14 5.12 5.25 -8.06
N CYS A 15 3.87 5.51 -8.47
CA CYS A 15 3.04 4.61 -9.27
C CYS A 15 1.89 5.38 -9.93
N ASP A 16 1.19 4.76 -10.89
CA ASP A 16 0.09 5.40 -11.63
C ASP A 16 -1.23 5.57 -10.87
N LYS A 17 -1.24 5.41 -9.53
CA LYS A 17 -2.45 5.60 -8.73
C LYS A 17 -2.77 7.08 -8.55
N ARG A 18 -4.03 7.43 -8.77
CA ARG A 18 -4.59 8.76 -8.54
C ARG A 18 -5.61 8.74 -7.41
N PHE A 19 -5.68 9.82 -6.65
CA PHE A 19 -6.55 10.02 -5.49
C PHE A 19 -7.38 11.30 -5.61
N ALA A 20 -8.59 11.28 -5.04
CA ALA A 20 -9.49 12.44 -5.02
C ALA A 20 -9.09 13.48 -3.96
N ALA A 21 -8.35 13.07 -2.92
CA ALA A 21 -7.91 13.92 -1.82
C ALA A 21 -6.40 13.78 -1.55
N ARG A 22 -5.79 14.88 -1.08
CA ARG A 22 -4.37 14.94 -0.71
C ARG A 22 -4.05 14.03 0.48
N SER A 23 -4.96 13.92 1.46
CA SER A 23 -4.84 13.01 2.60
C SER A 23 -4.71 11.56 2.16
N ASN A 24 -5.55 11.13 1.20
CA ASN A 24 -5.51 9.77 0.66
C ASN A 24 -4.20 9.51 -0.11
N LEU A 25 -3.73 10.49 -0.89
CA LEU A 25 -2.42 10.40 -1.55
C LEU A 25 -1.28 10.33 -0.51
N PHE A 26 -1.34 11.10 0.57
CA PHE A 26 -0.33 11.06 1.62
C PHE A 26 -0.29 9.70 2.31
N GLN A 27 -1.43 9.18 2.75
CA GLN A 27 -1.52 7.84 3.34
C GLN A 27 -1.05 6.74 2.37
N HIS A 28 -1.37 6.88 1.08
CA HIS A 28 -0.87 5.98 0.06
C HIS A 28 0.65 6.08 -0.11
N ARG A 29 1.25 7.27 -0.06
CA ARG A 29 2.71 7.42 -0.13
C ARG A 29 3.41 6.73 1.03
N LEU A 30 2.83 6.70 2.22
CA LEU A 30 3.37 5.92 3.34
C LEU A 30 3.46 4.43 3.02
N LEU A 31 2.60 3.90 2.14
CA LEU A 31 2.73 2.52 1.67
C LEU A 31 4.02 2.32 0.89
N HIS A 32 4.43 3.26 0.03
CA HIS A 32 5.71 3.16 -0.67
C HIS A 32 6.91 3.24 0.28
N MET A 33 6.78 3.94 1.41
CA MET A 33 7.84 4.06 2.41
C MET A 33 7.96 2.81 3.30
N LYS A 34 7.00 1.87 3.23
CA LYS A 34 7.04 0.60 3.95
C LYS A 34 7.82 -0.43 3.15
N PRO A 35 9.04 -0.79 3.56
CA PRO A 35 9.90 -1.68 2.78
C PRO A 35 9.44 -3.14 2.87
N PHE A 36 8.62 -3.49 3.86
CA PHE A 36 8.14 -4.85 4.06
C PHE A 36 6.71 -5.00 3.57
N CYS A 37 6.44 -5.96 2.68
CA CYS A 37 5.07 -6.27 2.29
C CYS A 37 4.81 -7.77 2.17
N CYS A 38 3.58 -8.16 2.50
CA CYS A 38 3.10 -9.52 2.37
C CYS A 38 2.62 -9.77 0.94
N TYR A 39 3.20 -10.72 0.22
CA TYR A 39 2.78 -11.04 -1.15
C TYR A 39 1.39 -11.71 -1.21
N ILE A 40 0.98 -12.40 -0.14
CA ILE A 40 -0.28 -13.15 -0.08
C ILE A 40 -1.49 -12.20 -0.09
N CYS A 41 -1.42 -11.08 0.62
CA CYS A 41 -2.53 -10.13 0.74
C CYS A 41 -2.17 -8.67 0.43
N ASN A 42 -0.95 -8.42 -0.07
CA ASN A 42 -0.40 -7.10 -0.39
C ASN A 42 -0.38 -6.08 0.77
N LYS A 43 -0.45 -6.57 2.02
CA LYS A 43 -0.38 -5.71 3.21
C LYS A 43 1.06 -5.25 3.45
N ARG A 44 1.24 -3.96 3.76
CA ARG A 44 2.56 -3.32 3.95
C ARG A 44 2.84 -3.00 5.42
N PHE A 45 4.09 -3.14 5.81
CA PHE A 45 4.60 -3.02 7.18
C PHE A 45 5.87 -2.17 7.23
N ASP A 46 6.03 -1.42 8.31
CA ASP A 46 7.19 -0.53 8.52
C ASP A 46 8.41 -1.30 9.07
N ARG A 47 8.21 -2.51 9.60
CA ARG A 47 9.24 -3.35 10.23
C ARG A 47 9.11 -4.81 9.80
N ASP A 48 10.22 -5.52 9.70
CA ASP A 48 10.26 -6.95 9.36
C ASP A 48 9.48 -7.80 10.37
N GLU A 49 9.70 -7.58 11.68
CA GLU A 49 9.03 -8.34 12.75
C GLU A 49 7.50 -8.31 12.62
N GLN A 50 6.94 -7.17 12.20
CA GLN A 50 5.50 -7.00 11.98
C GLN A 50 5.01 -7.84 10.80
N LEU A 51 5.80 -7.92 9.72
CA LEU A 51 5.54 -8.80 8.59
C LEU A 51 5.65 -10.27 9.03
N GLN A 52 6.72 -10.67 9.71
CA GLN A 52 6.92 -12.05 10.18
C GLN A 52 5.77 -12.53 11.07
N ARG A 53 5.34 -11.70 12.03
CA ARG A 53 4.17 -12.01 12.87
C ARG A 53 2.89 -12.14 12.06
N HIS A 54 2.70 -11.27 11.07
CA HIS A 54 1.55 -11.35 10.17
C HIS A 54 1.58 -12.60 9.30
N LEU A 55 2.75 -13.05 8.83
CA LEU A 55 2.90 -14.26 8.02
C LEU A 55 2.46 -15.52 8.75
N LYS A 56 2.56 -15.56 10.09
CA LYS A 56 2.04 -16.67 10.91
C LYS A 56 0.51 -16.81 10.85
N LEU A 57 -0.20 -15.76 10.43
CA LEU A 57 -1.65 -15.82 10.23
C LEU A 57 -2.01 -16.42 8.86
N HIS A 58 -1.04 -16.54 7.95
CA HIS A 58 -1.27 -17.17 6.66
C HIS A 58 -1.00 -18.68 6.76
N PRO A 59 -1.93 -19.53 6.31
CA PRO A 59 -1.78 -20.99 6.35
C PRO A 59 -0.70 -21.51 5.39
N THR A 60 -0.27 -20.70 4.42
CA THR A 60 0.77 -21.01 3.45
C THR A 60 2.03 -20.20 3.75
N ALA A 61 2.92 -20.77 4.56
CA ALA A 61 4.23 -20.19 4.86
C ALA A 61 5.15 -20.26 3.62
N ASN A 62 5.07 -19.26 2.75
CA ASN A 62 6.13 -19.01 1.77
C ASN A 62 6.58 -17.54 1.86
N VAL A 63 7.80 -17.38 2.36
CA VAL A 63 8.44 -16.12 2.69
C VAL A 63 9.07 -15.58 1.41
N LEU A 64 8.49 -14.53 0.84
CA LEU A 64 9.13 -13.75 -0.22
C LEU A 64 9.01 -12.27 0.15
N SER A 65 10.14 -11.69 0.53
CA SER A 65 10.31 -10.25 0.72
C SER A 65 10.25 -9.58 -0.65
N CYS A 66 9.40 -8.57 -0.80
CA CYS A 66 9.34 -7.78 -2.02
C CYS A 66 10.50 -6.78 -2.02
N ARG A 67 11.33 -6.83 -3.06
CA ARG A 67 12.48 -5.96 -3.25
C ARG A 67 12.07 -4.69 -3.99
#